data_AF-A0A430R8C3-F1
#
_entry.id   AF-A0A430R8C3-F1
#
_cell.length_a   1.000
_cell.length_b   1.000
_cell.length_c   1.000
_cell.angle_alpha   90.00
_cell.angle_beta   90.00
_cell.angle_gamma   90.00
#
_symmetry.space_group_name_H-M   'P 1'
#
loop_
_entity.id
_entity.type
_entity.pdbx_description
1 polymer ?
#
loop_
_entity_poly.entity_id
_entity_poly.type
_entity_poly.pdbx_seq_one_letter_code
_entity_poly.pdbx_strand_id
1 'polypeptide(L)'
;MRLWLALVFLFALALAQGLPQVREVDEDTFYWFVVNQVREAFVVGLPPERIGDALKGKRITLVLGSEKPPAWAKEARVVRLRGSPFSGGFILADNRWFLGRKVERGKAIWVIVDSPQVVAVLRGYFSLVVK
;
A
#
# COMPACT_ATOMS: atom_id res chain seq x y z
N MET A 1 -7.08 -6.07 -42.01
CA MET A 1 -8.15 -6.05 -40.98
C MET A 1 -7.97 -7.08 -39.86
N ARG A 2 -7.56 -8.34 -40.12
CA ARG A 2 -7.43 -9.39 -39.09
C ARG A 2 -6.39 -9.11 -37.97
N LEU A 3 -5.30 -8.40 -38.27
CA LEU A 3 -4.23 -8.11 -37.29
C LEU A 3 -4.67 -7.12 -36.18
N TRP A 4 -5.55 -6.18 -36.51
CA TRP A 4 -6.01 -5.14 -35.58
C TRP A 4 -7.02 -5.67 -34.56
N LEU A 5 -7.87 -6.62 -34.97
CA LEU A 5 -8.79 -7.32 -34.07
C LEU A 5 -8.05 -8.18 -33.04
N ALA A 6 -6.94 -8.82 -33.41
CA ALA A 6 -6.11 -9.58 -32.49
C ALA A 6 -5.44 -8.69 -31.42
N LEU A 7 -4.99 -7.49 -31.81
CA LEU A 7 -4.37 -6.54 -30.89
C LEU A 7 -5.37 -6.00 -29.87
N VAL A 8 -6.58 -5.65 -30.32
CA VAL A 8 -7.68 -5.18 -29.45
C VAL A 8 -8.14 -6.29 -28.52
N PHE A 9 -8.21 -7.54 -29.01
CA PHE A 9 -8.59 -8.69 -28.20
C PHE A 9 -7.54 -9.03 -27.13
N LEU A 10 -6.24 -8.93 -27.46
CA LEU A 10 -5.14 -9.07 -26.49
C LEU A 10 -5.13 -7.94 -25.46
N PHE A 11 -5.44 -6.71 -25.86
CA PHE A 11 -5.58 -5.58 -24.93
C PHE A 11 -6.78 -5.74 -24.00
N ALA A 12 -7.91 -6.22 -24.53
CA ALA A 12 -9.10 -6.53 -23.74
C ALA A 12 -8.85 -7.69 -22.75
N LEU A 13 -8.08 -8.72 -23.16
CA LEU A 13 -7.65 -9.80 -22.27
C LEU A 13 -6.68 -9.31 -21.19
N ALA A 14 -5.74 -8.43 -21.52
CA ALA A 14 -4.83 -7.81 -20.54
C ALA A 14 -5.60 -6.97 -19.49
N LEU A 15 -6.67 -6.29 -19.90
CA LEU A 15 -7.55 -5.56 -18.99
C LEU A 15 -8.45 -6.50 -18.16
N ALA A 16 -8.92 -7.60 -18.74
CA ALA A 16 -9.74 -8.60 -18.05
C ALA A 16 -8.95 -9.40 -16.99
N GLN A 17 -7.63 -9.51 -17.12
CA GLN A 17 -6.78 -10.18 -16.13
C GLN A 17 -6.27 -9.27 -15.00
N GLY A 18 -6.63 -7.98 -15.01
CA GLY A 18 -5.98 -6.95 -14.17
C GLY A 18 -6.91 -6.11 -13.30
N LEU A 19 -8.20 -6.45 -13.17
CA LEU A 19 -9.08 -5.69 -12.29
C LEU A 19 -8.64 -5.90 -10.82
N PRO A 20 -8.28 -4.83 -10.10
CA PRO A 20 -7.84 -4.94 -8.71
C PRO A 20 -8.95 -5.56 -7.87
N GLN A 21 -8.65 -6.64 -7.14
CA GLN A 21 -9.60 -7.18 -6.19
C GLN A 21 -9.59 -6.31 -4.94
N VAL A 22 -10.62 -5.49 -4.78
CA VAL A 22 -10.79 -4.62 -3.63
C VAL A 22 -11.66 -5.34 -2.60
N ARG A 23 -11.15 -5.45 -1.37
CA ARG A 23 -11.88 -5.98 -0.23
C ARG A 23 -11.98 -4.90 0.83
N GLU A 24 -13.20 -4.59 1.21
CA GLU A 24 -13.48 -3.75 2.37
C GLU A 24 -13.64 -4.65 3.58
N VAL A 25 -12.89 -4.37 4.63
CA VAL A 25 -12.82 -5.20 5.83
C VAL A 25 -12.85 -4.34 7.08
N ASP A 26 -13.19 -4.96 8.21
CA ASP A 26 -13.01 -4.36 9.52
C ASP A 26 -11.52 -4.30 9.92
N GLU A 27 -11.25 -3.61 11.03
CA GLU A 27 -9.88 -3.41 11.52
C GLU A 27 -9.23 -4.71 12.00
N ASP A 28 -9.99 -5.64 12.56
CA ASP A 28 -9.46 -6.88 13.11
C ASP A 28 -9.00 -7.82 11.98
N THR A 29 -9.79 -7.93 10.93
CA THR A 29 -9.47 -8.67 9.70
C THR A 29 -8.28 -8.04 8.99
N PHE A 30 -8.23 -6.71 8.90
CA PHE A 30 -7.09 -6.00 8.35
C PHE A 30 -5.82 -6.23 9.17
N TYR A 31 -5.91 -6.11 10.49
CA TYR A 31 -4.80 -6.38 11.42
C TYR A 31 -4.29 -7.82 11.24
N TRP A 32 -5.18 -8.81 11.24
CA TRP A 32 -4.83 -10.20 11.04
C TRP A 32 -4.12 -10.41 9.69
N PHE A 33 -4.60 -9.76 8.63
CA PHE A 33 -3.96 -9.81 7.32
C PHE A 33 -2.54 -9.25 7.35
N VAL A 34 -2.32 -8.09 7.98
CA VAL A 34 -0.99 -7.49 8.11
C VAL A 34 -0.05 -8.41 8.90
N VAL A 35 -0.51 -8.99 10.00
CA VAL A 35 0.29 -9.90 10.83
C VAL A 35 0.71 -11.14 10.03
N ASN A 36 -0.22 -11.78 9.32
CA ASN A 36 -0.03 -13.13 8.79
C ASN A 36 0.40 -13.18 7.31
N GLN A 37 -0.02 -12.21 6.50
CA GLN A 37 0.19 -12.24 5.05
C GLN A 37 1.32 -11.32 4.60
N VAL A 38 1.59 -10.24 5.34
CA VAL A 38 2.60 -9.25 4.95
C VAL A 38 4.00 -9.66 5.40
N ARG A 39 5.01 -9.61 4.52
CA ARG A 39 6.42 -9.87 4.89
C ARG A 39 7.30 -8.64 4.73
N GLU A 40 7.06 -7.87 3.68
CA GLU A 40 7.69 -6.58 3.44
C GLU A 40 6.66 -5.49 3.20
N ALA A 41 6.92 -4.29 3.70
CA ALA A 41 6.00 -3.17 3.66
C ALA A 41 6.73 -1.88 3.30
N PHE A 42 6.16 -1.14 2.34
CA PHE A 42 6.50 0.25 2.08
C PHE A 42 5.35 1.11 2.59
N VAL A 43 5.58 1.79 3.71
CA VAL A 43 4.56 2.53 4.45
C VAL A 43 4.74 4.00 4.15
N VAL A 44 3.68 4.66 3.70
CA VAL A 44 3.67 6.10 3.46
C VAL A 44 2.79 6.75 4.52
N GLY A 45 3.33 7.74 5.23
CA GLY A 45 2.68 8.37 6.38
C GLY A 45 2.67 7.46 7.61
N LEU A 46 1.84 7.82 8.59
CA LEU A 46 1.70 7.08 9.85
C LEU A 46 0.39 6.28 9.86
N PRO A 47 0.43 4.93 9.84
CA PRO A 47 -0.75 4.13 10.15
C PRO A 47 -1.11 4.28 11.64
N PRO A 48 -2.36 3.97 12.02
CA PRO A 48 -2.74 3.81 13.42
C PRO A 48 -1.79 2.88 14.18
N GLU A 49 -1.56 3.16 15.46
CA GLU A 49 -0.52 2.52 16.27
C GLU A 49 -0.64 0.98 16.29
N ARG A 50 -1.88 0.47 16.41
CA ARG A 50 -2.18 -0.97 16.35
C ARG A 50 -1.71 -1.63 15.03
N ILE A 51 -1.90 -0.95 13.91
CA ILE A 51 -1.46 -1.45 12.59
C ILE A 51 0.05 -1.31 12.44
N GLY A 52 0.65 -0.23 12.96
CA GLY A 52 2.10 -0.09 13.03
C GLY A 52 2.77 -1.22 13.82
N ASP A 53 2.17 -1.61 14.94
CA ASP A 53 2.61 -2.72 15.76
C ASP A 53 2.54 -4.07 15.02
N ALA A 54 1.52 -4.27 14.17
CA ALA A 54 1.41 -5.46 13.33
C ALA A 54 2.58 -5.59 12.32
N LEU A 55 3.30 -4.51 12.04
CA LEU A 55 4.43 -4.50 11.12
C LEU A 55 5.78 -4.81 11.80
N LYS A 56 5.85 -4.85 13.14
CA LYS A 56 7.10 -5.12 13.87
C LYS A 56 7.78 -6.41 13.40
N GLY A 57 9.11 -6.38 13.27
CA GLY A 57 9.91 -7.52 12.80
C GLY A 57 9.82 -7.83 11.30
N LYS A 58 9.09 -7.02 10.51
CA LYS A 58 9.01 -7.15 9.04
C LYS A 58 10.03 -6.24 8.35
N ARG A 59 10.27 -6.47 7.06
CA ARG A 59 11.12 -5.57 6.26
C ARG A 59 10.34 -4.32 5.89
N ILE A 60 10.56 -3.24 6.62
CA ILE A 60 9.80 -1.99 6.46
C ILE A 60 10.67 -0.90 5.84
N THR A 61 10.12 -0.22 4.82
CA THR A 61 10.54 1.12 4.45
C THR A 61 9.44 2.10 4.84
N LEU A 62 9.73 3.05 5.71
CA LEU A 62 8.78 4.03 6.22
C LEU A 62 9.09 5.40 5.61
N VAL A 63 8.15 5.94 4.85
CA VAL A 63 8.24 7.23 4.18
C VAL A 63 7.42 8.26 4.95
N LEU A 64 8.11 9.28 5.45
CA LEU A 64 7.54 10.37 6.25
C LEU A 64 7.82 11.72 5.60
N GLY A 65 6.99 12.71 5.90
CA GLY A 65 7.30 14.12 5.71
C GLY A 65 8.12 14.64 6.90
N SER A 66 7.51 15.49 7.73
CA SER A 66 8.11 16.06 8.95
C SER A 66 7.71 15.34 10.25
N GLU A 67 6.98 14.23 10.16
CA GLU A 67 6.61 13.42 11.31
C GLU A 67 7.83 12.85 12.04
N LYS A 68 7.63 12.55 13.33
CA LYS A 68 8.58 11.78 14.11
C LYS A 68 8.36 10.28 13.87
N PRO A 69 9.43 9.50 13.66
CA PRO A 69 9.31 8.05 13.55
C PRO A 69 8.68 7.46 14.82
N PRO A 70 7.68 6.58 14.69
CA PRO A 70 7.02 5.95 15.83
C PRO A 70 7.89 4.83 16.43
N ALA A 71 7.59 4.42 17.67
CA ALA A 71 8.38 3.43 18.40
C ALA A 71 8.42 2.04 17.74
N TRP A 72 7.38 1.66 17.00
CA TRP A 72 7.35 0.40 16.25
C TRP A 72 8.28 0.39 15.04
N ALA A 73 8.65 1.55 14.53
CA ALA A 73 9.47 1.71 13.33
C ALA A 73 10.98 1.79 13.61
N LYS A 74 11.43 1.38 14.81
CA LYS A 74 12.85 1.44 15.22
C LYS A 74 13.80 0.74 14.25
N GLU A 75 13.37 -0.38 13.68
CA GLU A 75 14.15 -1.19 12.73
C GLU A 75 13.81 -0.89 11.27
N ALA A 76 12.87 0.03 11.03
CA ALA A 76 12.46 0.38 9.67
C ALA A 76 13.51 1.27 8.99
N ARG A 77 13.68 1.09 7.68
CA ARG A 77 14.38 2.07 6.86
C ARG A 77 13.52 3.32 6.74
N VAL A 78 13.88 4.39 7.44
CA VAL A 78 13.14 5.66 7.40
C VAL A 78 13.64 6.53 6.25
N VAL A 79 12.70 7.01 5.44
CA VAL A 79 12.92 7.96 4.35
C VAL A 79 12.11 9.21 4.65
N ARG A 80 12.75 10.38 4.52
CA ARG A 80 12.09 11.67 4.73
C ARG A 80 11.96 12.43 3.42
N LEU A 81 10.72 12.76 3.05
CA LEU A 81 10.42 13.50 1.84
C LEU A 81 10.53 15.03 1.99
N ARG A 82 10.90 15.53 3.18
CA ARG A 82 10.87 16.97 3.54
C ARG A 82 9.45 17.56 3.35
N GLY A 83 9.16 18.70 3.97
CA GLY A 83 7.83 19.33 3.90
C GLY A 83 6.88 18.95 5.04
N SER A 84 5.57 19.12 4.83
CA SER A 84 4.54 18.95 5.85
C SER A 84 4.30 17.48 6.23
N PRO A 85 3.70 17.21 7.39
CA PRO A 85 3.20 15.88 7.72
C PRO A 85 2.19 15.39 6.68
N PHE A 86 2.16 14.08 6.44
CA PHE A 86 1.10 13.45 5.69
C PHE A 86 -0.21 13.50 6.48
N SER A 87 -1.29 13.88 5.79
CA SER A 87 -2.66 13.89 6.35
C SER A 87 -3.32 12.51 6.38
N GLY A 88 -2.62 11.48 5.90
CA GLY A 88 -3.10 10.10 5.81
C GLY A 88 -1.97 9.16 5.43
N GLY A 89 -2.27 7.89 5.27
CA GLY A 89 -1.25 6.91 4.92
C GLY A 89 -1.81 5.64 4.29
N PHE A 90 -0.91 4.91 3.65
CA PHE A 90 -1.19 3.62 3.05
C PHE A 90 0.07 2.74 3.10
N ILE A 91 -0.11 1.46 2.86
CA ILE A 91 0.96 0.46 2.89
C ILE A 91 0.96 -0.28 1.56
N LEU A 92 2.13 -0.39 0.95
CA LEU A 92 2.37 -1.24 -0.22
C LEU A 92 3.14 -2.47 0.23
N ALA A 93 2.48 -3.63 0.27
CA ALA A 93 3.03 -4.86 0.81
C ALA A 93 3.35 -5.89 -0.29
N ASP A 94 4.49 -6.56 -0.13
CA ASP A 94 4.95 -7.73 -0.91
C ASP A 94 4.82 -7.58 -2.45
N ASN A 95 4.98 -6.36 -2.96
CA ASN A 95 4.81 -5.99 -4.38
C ASN A 95 3.46 -6.43 -4.99
N ARG A 96 2.44 -6.64 -4.15
CA ARG A 96 1.14 -7.18 -4.55
C ARG A 96 -0.03 -6.44 -3.92
N TRP A 97 0.08 -6.11 -2.64
CA TRP A 97 -1.03 -5.59 -1.87
C TRP A 97 -0.92 -4.08 -1.70
N PHE A 98 -1.99 -3.36 -2.04
CA PHE A 98 -2.20 -2.00 -1.56
C PHE A 98 -3.16 -2.06 -0.37
N LEU A 99 -2.75 -1.50 0.75
CA LEU A 99 -3.51 -1.50 1.99
C LEU A 99 -3.76 -0.05 2.41
N GLY A 100 -5.01 0.30 2.64
CA GLY A 100 -5.39 1.66 2.94
C GLY A 100 -6.50 1.76 3.98
N ARG A 101 -6.69 2.98 4.47
CA ARG A 101 -7.80 3.34 5.34
C ARG A 101 -8.60 4.43 4.67
N LYS A 102 -9.90 4.20 4.48
CA LYS A 102 -10.86 5.24 4.05
C LYS A 102 -11.77 5.60 5.22
N VAL A 103 -12.22 6.84 5.26
CA VAL A 103 -13.26 7.29 6.20
C VAL A 103 -14.51 7.56 5.40
N GLU A 104 -15.57 6.81 5.66
CA GLU A 104 -16.85 6.92 4.97
C GLU A 104 -17.95 7.18 5.99
N ARG A 105 -18.62 8.34 5.88
CA ARG A 105 -19.69 8.78 6.81
C ARG A 105 -19.29 8.69 8.29
N GLY A 106 -18.06 9.07 8.61
CA GLY A 106 -17.51 9.03 9.98
C GLY A 106 -17.06 7.65 10.47
N LYS A 107 -17.19 6.60 9.64
CA LYS A 107 -16.68 5.25 9.96
C LYS A 107 -15.38 4.99 9.23
N ALA A 108 -14.41 4.42 9.94
CA ALA A 108 -13.18 3.93 9.32
C ALA A 108 -13.45 2.59 8.64
N ILE A 109 -13.15 2.49 7.35
CA ILE A 109 -13.20 1.25 6.58
C ILE A 109 -11.79 0.95 6.09
N TRP A 110 -11.37 -0.30 6.26
CA TRP A 110 -10.07 -0.76 5.84
C TRP A 110 -10.17 -1.44 4.49
N VAL A 111 -9.18 -1.19 3.64
CA VAL A 111 -9.20 -1.62 2.25
C VAL A 111 -7.95 -2.43 1.96
N ILE A 112 -8.16 -3.65 1.45
CA ILE A 112 -7.10 -4.53 0.94
C ILE A 112 -7.31 -4.67 -0.55
N VAL A 113 -6.31 -4.31 -1.33
CA VAL A 113 -6.35 -4.37 -2.79
C VAL A 113 -5.28 -5.33 -3.28
N ASP A 114 -5.70 -6.41 -3.94
CA ASP A 114 -4.80 -7.29 -4.69
C ASP A 114 -4.52 -6.67 -6.06
N SER A 115 -3.40 -5.98 -6.21
CA SER A 115 -2.97 -5.46 -7.50
C SER A 115 -1.47 -5.15 -7.52
N PRO A 116 -0.66 -6.07 -8.07
CA PRO A 116 0.75 -5.82 -8.32
C PRO A 116 1.00 -4.58 -9.17
N GLN A 117 0.11 -4.27 -10.11
CA GLN A 117 0.23 -3.12 -11.02
C GLN A 117 0.10 -1.80 -10.26
N VAL A 118 -0.90 -1.67 -9.39
CA VAL A 118 -1.08 -0.47 -8.54
C VAL A 118 0.13 -0.29 -7.64
N VAL A 119 0.61 -1.38 -7.01
CA VAL A 119 1.79 -1.33 -6.15
C VAL A 119 3.05 -0.92 -6.93
N ALA A 120 3.27 -1.47 -8.12
CA ALA A 120 4.41 -1.14 -8.96
C ALA A 120 4.42 0.34 -9.39
N VAL A 121 3.27 0.86 -9.81
CA VAL A 121 3.13 2.27 -10.19
C VAL A 121 3.43 3.20 -9.01
N LEU A 122 2.83 2.93 -7.85
CA LEU A 122 3.05 3.75 -6.66
C LEU A 122 4.51 3.66 -6.17
N ARG A 123 5.09 2.45 -6.10
CA ARG A 123 6.52 2.29 -5.77
C ARG A 123 7.41 3.02 -6.77
N GLY A 124 7.10 2.94 -8.05
CA GLY A 124 7.81 3.67 -9.11
C GLY A 124 7.77 5.18 -8.87
N TYR A 125 6.60 5.74 -8.58
CA TYR A 125 6.47 7.16 -8.24
C TYR A 125 7.35 7.54 -7.05
N PHE A 126 7.28 6.78 -5.95
CA PHE A 126 8.10 7.08 -4.78
C PHE A 126 9.60 6.86 -5.02
N SER A 127 10.01 5.91 -5.86
CA SER A 127 11.43 5.70 -6.20
C SER A 127 12.09 6.92 -6.86
N LEU A 128 11.32 7.78 -7.51
CA LEU A 128 11.82 9.03 -8.10
C LEU A 128 12.14 10.09 -7.05
N VAL A 129 11.43 10.05 -5.92
CA VAL A 129 11.51 11.06 -4.85
C VAL A 129 12.35 10.55 -3.66
N VAL A 130 12.39 9.23 -3.48
CA VAL A 130 13.15 8.51 -2.46
C VAL A 130 14.47 8.06 -3.07
N LYS A 131 15.46 8.95 -3.10
CA LYS A 131 16.86 8.61 -3.41
C LYS A 131 17.64 8.35 -2.12
#